data_AF-A0A919CT52-F1
#
_entry.id   AF-A0A919CT52-F1
#
_cell.length_a   1.000
_cell.length_b   1.000
_cell.length_c   1.000
_cell.angle_alpha   90.00
_cell.angle_beta   90.00
_cell.angle_gamma   90.00
#
_symmetry.space_group_name_H-M   'P 1'
#
loop_
_entity.id
_entity.type
_entity.pdbx_description
1 polymer ?
#
loop_
_entity_poly.entity_id
_entity_poly.type
_entity_poly.pdbx_seq_one_letter_code
_entity_poly.pdbx_strand_id
1 'polypeptide(L)'
;MQSAGSKAGTAHAGVRDGRLHDARHTAGTVLMLLGVPDRVIDQIMGWEPGGAARMRARYLHVTDPMLKEAARKIERAIWAAPENLAVDKDQDNAV
;
A
#
# COMPACT_ATOMS: atom_id res chain seq x y z
N MET A 1 -26.62 24.90 14.57
CA MET A 1 -25.29 24.95 15.18
C MET A 1 -24.35 24.12 14.30
N GLN A 2 -23.72 24.72 13.28
CA GLN A 2 -22.84 24.00 12.35
C GLN A 2 -21.45 23.88 12.98
N SER A 3 -21.00 22.65 13.16
CA SER A 3 -19.72 22.28 13.75
C SER A 3 -18.55 22.84 12.91
N ALA A 4 -17.74 23.69 13.54
CA ALA A 4 -16.51 24.22 13.01
C ALA A 4 -15.42 23.13 13.07
N GLY A 5 -15.08 22.55 11.92
CA GLY A 5 -14.04 21.52 11.80
C GLY A 5 -12.76 22.05 11.16
N SER A 6 -11.71 22.17 11.99
CA SER A 6 -10.26 22.16 11.69
C SER A 6 -9.69 23.19 10.68
N LYS A 7 -9.03 24.23 11.20
CA LYS A 7 -8.34 25.29 10.42
C LYS A 7 -6.80 25.35 10.61
N ALA A 8 -6.18 24.35 11.23
CA ALA A 8 -4.77 24.48 11.65
C ALA A 8 -3.88 23.49 10.91
N GLY A 9 -3.22 23.91 9.81
CA GLY A 9 -2.10 23.15 9.24
C GLY A 9 -1.67 23.47 7.80
N THR A 10 -2.50 24.11 6.99
CA THR A 10 -2.30 24.24 5.52
C THR A 10 -1.55 25.50 5.10
N ALA A 11 -1.60 26.56 5.91
CA ALA A 11 -1.03 27.87 5.59
C ALA A 11 0.50 27.87 5.43
N HIS A 12 1.22 26.97 6.11
CA HIS A 12 2.69 26.87 6.00
C HIS A 12 3.18 26.04 4.82
N ALA A 13 2.33 25.20 4.21
CA ALA A 13 2.73 24.27 3.15
C ALA A 13 2.38 24.77 1.73
N GLY A 14 1.72 25.93 1.59
CA GLY A 14 1.27 26.46 0.30
C GLY A 14 0.20 25.60 -0.39
N VAL A 15 -0.42 24.67 0.33
CA VAL A 15 -1.46 23.76 -0.16
C VAL A 15 -2.83 24.36 0.13
N ARG A 16 -3.81 24.16 -0.77
CA ARG A 16 -5.21 24.58 -0.56
C ARG A 16 -5.72 24.06 0.78
N ASP A 17 -6.65 24.80 1.38
CA ASP A 17 -7.35 24.40 2.61
C ASP A 17 -8.06 23.05 2.39
N GLY A 18 -7.36 21.97 2.73
CA GLY A 18 -7.88 20.62 2.77
C GLY A 18 -8.40 20.32 4.16
N ARG A 19 -9.53 19.62 4.26
CA ARG A 19 -10.04 19.20 5.57
C ARG A 19 -9.10 18.13 6.13
N LEU A 20 -8.98 18.05 7.46
CA LEU A 20 -8.22 16.99 8.15
C LEU A 20 -8.61 15.58 7.67
N HIS A 21 -9.86 15.41 7.25
CA HIS A 21 -10.37 14.18 6.66
C HIS A 21 -9.66 13.81 5.34
N ASP A 22 -9.43 14.78 4.46
CA ASP A 22 -8.77 14.56 3.16
C ASP A 22 -7.29 14.21 3.38
N ALA A 23 -6.64 14.88 4.33
CA ALA A 23 -5.28 14.52 4.75
C ALA A 23 -5.20 13.08 5.25
N ARG A 24 -6.23 12.61 5.99
CA ARG A 24 -6.30 11.22 6.45
C ARG A 24 -6.47 10.22 5.30
N HIS A 25 -7.22 10.57 4.24
CA HIS A 25 -7.30 9.74 3.01
C HIS A 25 -5.97 9.69 2.26
N THR A 26 -5.32 10.85 2.12
CA THR A 26 -4.01 10.94 1.45
C THR A 26 -2.97 10.11 2.19
N ALA A 27 -2.89 10.23 3.52
CA ALA A 27 -1.95 9.45 4.33
C ALA A 27 -2.16 7.93 4.15
N GLY A 28 -3.40 7.44 4.23
CA GLY A 28 -3.69 6.02 4.03
C GLY A 28 -3.29 5.53 2.64
N THR A 29 -3.58 6.31 1.60
CA THR A 29 -3.24 5.96 0.21
C THR A 29 -1.73 5.98 -0.04
N VAL A 30 -0.99 6.94 0.51
CA VAL A 30 0.47 7.02 0.38
C VAL A 30 1.16 5.85 1.07
N LEU A 31 0.76 5.50 2.30
CA LEU A 31 1.32 4.35 3.02
C LEU A 31 1.09 3.04 2.26
N MET A 32 -0.10 2.87 1.70
CA MET A 32 -0.44 1.71 0.87
C MET A 32 0.41 1.67 -0.42
N LEU A 33 0.62 2.81 -1.07
CA LEU A 33 1.46 2.91 -2.27
C LEU A 33 2.92 2.53 -2.00
N LEU A 34 3.44 2.89 -0.83
CA LEU A 34 4.77 2.51 -0.36
C LEU A 34 4.88 1.02 0.02
N GLY A 35 3.79 0.26 -0.07
CA GLY A 35 3.77 -1.17 0.23
C GLY A 35 3.85 -1.48 1.73
N VAL A 36 3.50 -0.52 2.59
CA VAL A 36 3.47 -0.73 4.04
C VAL A 36 2.39 -1.77 4.37
N PRO A 37 2.68 -2.81 5.18
CA PRO A 37 1.70 -3.83 5.52
C PRO A 37 0.46 -3.26 6.22
N ASP A 38 -0.73 -3.80 5.91
CA ASP A 38 -2.01 -3.36 6.46
C ASP A 38 -2.00 -3.18 7.99
N ARG A 39 -1.43 -4.14 8.73
CA ARG A 39 -1.35 -4.06 10.20
C ARG A 39 -0.56 -2.83 10.68
N VAL A 40 0.50 -2.45 9.95
CA VAL A 40 1.32 -1.28 10.27
C VAL A 40 0.55 -0.01 9.93
N ILE A 41 -0.17 0.01 8.80
CA ILE A 41 -1.08 1.12 8.44
C ILE A 41 -2.15 1.29 9.52
N ASP A 42 -2.78 0.20 9.96
CA ASP A 42 -3.81 0.21 10.99
C ASP A 42 -3.29 0.85 12.30
N GLN A 43 -2.06 0.53 12.70
CA GLN A 43 -1.41 1.12 13.88
C GLN A 43 -1.10 2.61 13.69
N ILE A 44 -0.50 3.00 12.55
CA ILE A 44 -0.18 4.40 12.23
C ILE A 44 -1.46 5.26 12.18
N MET A 45 -2.53 4.70 11.62
CA MET A 45 -3.81 5.38 11.44
C MET A 45 -4.68 5.36 12.70
N GLY A 46 -4.24 4.65 13.75
CA GLY A 46 -4.95 4.51 15.02
C GLY A 46 -6.28 3.77 14.90
N TRP A 47 -6.36 2.76 14.04
CA TRP A 47 -7.57 1.95 13.86
C TRP A 47 -7.56 0.73 14.76
N GLU A 48 -8.69 0.49 15.42
CA GLU A 48 -8.86 -0.68 16.26
C GLU A 48 -8.96 -1.96 15.40
N PRO A 49 -8.37 -3.09 15.84
CA PRO A 49 -8.32 -4.32 15.06
C PRO A 49 -9.69 -4.80 14.55
N GLY A 50 -10.74 -4.66 15.35
CA GLY A 50 -12.11 -5.08 15.00
C GLY A 50 -12.79 -4.21 13.93
N GLY A 51 -12.32 -2.97 13.73
CA GLY A 51 -12.85 -2.02 12.75
C GLY A 51 -11.92 -1.75 11.57
N ALA A 52 -10.66 -2.20 11.66
CA ALA A 52 -9.58 -1.87 10.74
C ALA A 52 -9.92 -2.17 9.28
N ALA A 53 -10.51 -3.32 8.96
CA ALA A 53 -10.89 -3.66 7.60
C ALA A 53 -11.91 -2.67 6.99
N ARG A 54 -12.92 -2.27 7.78
CA ARG A 54 -13.91 -1.26 7.36
C ARG A 54 -13.26 0.12 7.21
N MET A 55 -12.35 0.48 8.11
CA MET A 55 -11.62 1.74 8.01
C MET A 55 -10.73 1.75 6.77
N ARG A 56 -10.05 0.65 6.47
CA ARG A 56 -9.24 0.52 5.26
C ARG A 56 -10.05 0.70 4.00
N ALA A 57 -11.21 0.05 3.90
CA ALA A 57 -12.13 0.22 2.78
C ALA A 57 -12.64 1.66 2.59
N ARG A 58 -12.67 2.46 3.67
CA ARG A 58 -13.11 3.86 3.63
C ARG A 58 -11.98 4.81 3.25
N TYR A 59 -10.76 4.57 3.72
CA TYR A 59 -9.66 5.53 3.66
C TYR A 59 -8.52 5.16 2.69
N LEU A 60 -8.37 3.90 2.31
CA LEU A 60 -7.37 3.48 1.31
C LEU A 60 -8.05 3.38 -0.04
N HIS A 61 -7.55 4.16 -1.01
CA HIS A 61 -8.04 4.10 -2.38
C HIS A 61 -7.05 3.30 -3.23
N VAL A 62 -7.47 2.12 -3.67
CA VAL A 62 -6.69 1.31 -4.61
C VAL A 62 -6.68 2.04 -5.95
N THR A 63 -5.49 2.35 -6.45
CA THR A 63 -5.30 3.09 -7.70
C THR A 63 -4.98 2.15 -8.86
N ASP A 64 -5.29 2.54 -10.09
CA ASP A 64 -4.98 1.74 -11.29
C ASP A 64 -3.50 1.34 -11.39
N PRO A 65 -2.51 2.20 -11.08
CA PRO A 65 -1.10 1.81 -11.07
C PRO A 65 -0.79 0.65 -10.11
N MET A 66 -1.46 0.59 -8.95
CA MET A 66 -1.28 -0.50 -8.00
C MET A 66 -1.82 -1.82 -8.52
N LEU A 67 -2.99 -1.80 -9.15
CA LEU A 67 -3.57 -2.99 -9.79
C LEU A 67 -2.65 -3.51 -10.89
N LYS A 68 -2.10 -2.61 -11.71
CA LYS A 68 -1.12 -2.97 -12.76
C LYS A 68 0.17 -3.54 -12.18
N GLU A 69 0.67 -3.00 -11.06
CA GLU A 69 1.86 -3.55 -10.39
C GLU A 69 1.60 -4.92 -9.78
N ALA A 70 0.44 -5.12 -9.14
CA ALA A 70 0.03 -6.43 -8.65
C ALA A 70 -0.04 -7.46 -9.79
N ALA A 71 -0.65 -7.09 -10.92
CA ALA A 71 -0.71 -7.94 -12.10
C ALA A 71 0.70 -8.31 -12.63
N ARG A 72 1.62 -7.35 -12.74
CA ARG A 72 3.01 -7.61 -13.14
C ARG A 72 3.75 -8.56 -12.19
N LYS A 73 3.53 -8.42 -10.88
CA LYS A 73 4.13 -9.32 -9.88
C LYS A 73 3.61 -10.75 -10.04
N ILE A 74 2.30 -10.90 -10.26
CA ILE A 74 1.67 -12.20 -10.52
C ILE A 74 2.19 -12.81 -11.83
N GLU A 75 2.24 -12.01 -12.89
CA GLU A 75 2.79 -12.41 -14.20
C GLU A 75 4.22 -12.93 -14.04
N ARG A 76 5.10 -12.20 -13.36
CA ARG A 76 6.46 -12.66 -13.08
C ARG A 76 6.49 -13.93 -12.23
N ALA A 77 5.68 -14.02 -11.18
CA ALA A 77 5.70 -15.17 -10.28
C ALA A 77 5.32 -16.49 -10.96
N ILE A 78 4.44 -16.44 -11.97
CA ILE A 78 3.95 -17.64 -12.64
C ILE A 78 4.66 -17.89 -13.99
N TRP A 79 5.04 -16.84 -14.73
CA TRP A 79 5.64 -16.94 -16.07
C TRP A 79 7.16 -16.66 -16.10
N ALA A 80 7.80 -16.28 -15.00
CA ALA A 80 9.27 -16.25 -14.99
C ALA A 80 9.79 -17.68 -15.11
N ALA A 81 10.46 -17.97 -16.22
CA ALA A 81 11.28 -19.17 -16.34
C ALA A 81 12.28 -19.20 -15.16
N PRO A 82 12.61 -20.37 -14.59
CA PRO A 82 13.65 -20.45 -13.58
C PRO A 82 14.93 -19.88 -14.19
N GLU A 83 15.35 -18.70 -13.72
CA GLU A 83 16.64 -18.13 -14.06
C GLU A 83 17.70 -19.06 -13.47
N ASN A 84 18.33 -19.84 -14.34
CA ASN A 84 19.56 -20.58 -14.09
C ASN A 84 19.54 -21.51 -12.85
N LEU A 85 18.74 -22.57 -12.92
CA LEU A 85 19.30 -23.86 -12.52
C LEU A 85 20.10 -24.35 -13.72
N ALA A 86 21.34 -23.86 -13.84
CA ALA A 86 22.35 -24.63 -14.55
C ALA A 86 22.47 -25.96 -13.77
N VAL A 87 21.63 -26.93 -14.16
CA VAL A 87 21.83 -28.31 -13.79
C VAL A 87 23.18 -28.64 -14.39
N ASP A 88 24.18 -28.67 -13.53
CA ASP A 88 25.47 -29.24 -13.84
C ASP A 88 25.21 -30.69 -14.28
N LYS A 89 25.29 -30.91 -15.60
CA LYS A 89 25.03 -32.21 -16.22
C LYS A 89 26.23 -33.16 -16.08
N ASP A 90 27.31 -32.71 -15.43
CA ASP A 90 28.54 -33.48 -15.22
C ASP A 90 28.62 -34.08 -13.80
N GLN A 91 27.48 -34.29 -13.13
CA GLN A 91 27.44 -35.23 -12.01
C GLN A 91 27.48 -36.67 -12.54
N ASP A 92 28.67 -37.05 -13.01
CA ASP A 92 29.09 -38.42 -13.25
C ASP A 92 29.01 -39.18 -11.92
N ASN A 93 27.85 -39.79 -11.66
CA ASN A 93 27.70 -40.78 -10.60
C ASN A 93 28.36 -42.06 -11.10
N ALA A 94 29.71 -42.08 -11.04
CA ALA A 94 30.52 -43.23 -11.37
C ALA A 94 30.08 -44.43 -10.52
N VAL A 95 29.89 -45.54 -11.23
CA VAL A 95 29.41 -46.85 -10.77
C VAL A 95 30.39 -47.51 -9.80
#